data_AF-D6TQ36-F1
#
_entry.id   AF-D6TQ36-F1
#
_cell.length_a   1.000
_cell.length_b   1.000
_cell.length_c   1.000
_cell.angle_alpha   90.00
_cell.angle_beta   90.00
_cell.angle_gamma   90.00
#
_symmetry.space_group_name_H-M   'P 1'
#
loop_
_entity.id
_entity.type
_entity.pdbx_description
1 polymer ?
#
loop_
_entity_poly.entity_id
_entity_poly.type
_entity_poly.pdbx_seq_one_letter_code
_entity_poly.pdbx_strand_id
1 'polypeptide(L)'
;MDASAVLWERWSAQVKELFPKIHGHQKKTLALFVIGIVFTGNAVLQRVAEGISLHGIDPAKMTSIERRLARFLANDRVVVTNVWDDFLSQVLVFWRGKSLRFVLDCTPFRDDATIVYLGLLVHSRVLPVAWAVMPAQEKWEEKQWSIVARLLDRTILHLTGTDCTLLADRGLAGFPLVKLCRDRKWHYLLRVSKEHTCQRKMGDAWSSWSRFDAFVHKRGQQWYGWAKVWKEDTIETYVSACWMPDCEEGWILISDLKAGKRRVNEYALRMRVESTFQDSKRRGWTLEASLVKEEARLNRLLLALFLAMWWVSHLAASCMHHGKRDRFDRTDRRDKGIFRLGRLWLLDILRRTSNPADLVHCLPFRKHASGWRFSLRF
;
A
#
# COMPACT_ATOMS: atom_id res chain seq x y z
N MET A 1 -25.83 -3.75 25.09
CA MET A 1 -25.14 -4.62 24.12
C MET A 1 -23.75 -4.05 23.92
N ASP A 2 -22.69 -4.82 24.11
CA ASP A 2 -21.31 -4.33 23.97
C ASP A 2 -21.04 -3.91 22.51
N ALA A 3 -20.66 -2.65 22.31
CA ALA A 3 -20.39 -2.07 20.99
C ALA A 3 -19.31 -2.87 20.22
N SER A 4 -18.30 -3.39 20.93
CA SER A 4 -17.25 -4.21 20.33
C SER A 4 -17.82 -5.52 19.78
N ALA A 5 -18.71 -6.18 20.52
CA ALA A 5 -19.37 -7.41 20.08
C ALA A 5 -20.25 -7.19 18.84
N VAL A 6 -21.01 -6.09 18.80
CA VAL A 6 -21.86 -5.75 17.63
C VAL A 6 -21.02 -5.49 16.39
N LEU A 7 -19.92 -4.75 16.53
CA LEU A 7 -19.01 -4.51 15.41
C LEU A 7 -18.42 -5.83 14.90
N TRP A 8 -18.02 -6.71 15.81
CA TRP A 8 -17.50 -8.03 15.48
C TRP A 8 -18.51 -8.89 14.72
N GLU A 9 -19.75 -8.99 15.18
CA GLU A 9 -20.79 -9.77 14.51
C GLU A 9 -21.00 -9.30 13.07
N ARG A 10 -21.07 -7.98 12.87
CA ARG A 10 -21.28 -7.38 11.54
C ARG A 10 -20.05 -7.55 10.64
N TRP A 11 -18.85 -7.37 11.18
CA TRP A 11 -17.61 -7.63 10.44
C TRP A 11 -17.51 -9.10 10.04
N SER A 12 -17.80 -10.02 10.96
CA SER A 12 -17.79 -11.47 10.71
C SER A 12 -18.80 -11.86 9.62
N ALA A 13 -19.99 -11.27 9.62
CA ALA A 13 -20.98 -11.43 8.55
C ALA A 13 -20.46 -10.92 7.20
N GLN A 14 -19.85 -9.73 7.18
CA GLN A 14 -19.26 -9.15 5.97
C GLN A 14 -18.13 -10.03 5.40
N VAL A 15 -17.23 -10.54 6.24
CA VAL A 15 -16.16 -11.46 5.80
C VAL A 15 -16.73 -12.76 5.20
N LYS A 16 -17.84 -13.29 5.73
CA LYS A 16 -18.49 -14.48 5.16
C LYS A 16 -18.94 -14.27 3.72
N GLU A 17 -19.51 -13.11 3.45
CA GLU A 17 -20.01 -12.72 2.12
C GLU A 17 -18.89 -12.29 1.17
N LEU A 18 -17.89 -11.56 1.64
CA LEU A 18 -16.78 -11.07 0.81
C LEU A 18 -15.89 -12.20 0.29
N PHE A 19 -15.75 -13.28 1.06
CA PHE A 19 -14.82 -14.37 0.73
C PHE A 19 -15.54 -15.70 0.64
N PRO A 20 -16.46 -15.90 -0.32
CA PRO A 20 -17.32 -17.08 -0.38
C PRO A 20 -16.53 -18.40 -0.45
N LYS A 21 -15.37 -18.39 -1.12
CA LYS A 21 -14.54 -19.57 -1.43
C LYS A 21 -13.69 -20.11 -0.27
N ILE A 22 -13.60 -19.39 0.84
CA ILE A 22 -12.77 -19.79 2.00
C ILE A 22 -13.57 -20.73 2.93
N HIS A 23 -12.92 -21.67 3.62
CA HIS A 23 -13.62 -22.51 4.61
C HIS A 23 -14.14 -21.69 5.80
N GLY A 24 -15.29 -22.06 6.39
CA GLY A 24 -15.95 -21.28 7.44
C GLY A 24 -15.06 -20.93 8.65
N HIS A 25 -14.28 -21.90 9.15
CA HIS A 25 -13.33 -21.66 10.25
C HIS A 25 -12.16 -20.73 9.88
N GLN A 26 -11.70 -20.77 8.62
CA GLN A 26 -10.67 -19.86 8.12
C GLN A 26 -11.23 -18.44 8.01
N LYS A 27 -12.46 -18.25 7.50
CA LYS A 27 -13.13 -16.95 7.48
C LYS A 27 -13.28 -16.36 8.87
N LYS A 28 -13.76 -17.16 9.83
CA LYS A 28 -13.93 -16.73 11.23
C LYS A 28 -12.59 -16.29 11.83
N THR A 29 -11.52 -17.05 11.58
CA THR A 29 -10.19 -16.73 12.12
C THR A 29 -9.57 -15.51 11.43
N LEU A 30 -9.72 -15.37 10.11
CA LEU A 30 -9.29 -14.16 9.37
C LEU A 30 -10.03 -12.93 9.88
N ALA A 31 -11.36 -12.99 10.03
CA ALA A 31 -12.16 -11.90 10.57
C ALA A 31 -11.64 -11.49 11.96
N LEU A 32 -11.41 -12.48 12.83
CA LEU A 32 -10.93 -12.29 14.20
C LEU A 32 -9.54 -11.64 14.21
N PHE A 33 -8.66 -12.08 13.31
CA PHE A 33 -7.31 -11.53 13.18
C PHE A 33 -7.38 -10.07 12.73
N VAL A 34 -8.14 -9.76 11.67
CA VAL A 34 -8.25 -8.39 11.14
C VAL A 34 -8.83 -7.44 12.18
N ILE A 35 -9.92 -7.81 12.88
CA ILE A 35 -10.51 -6.92 13.89
C ILE A 35 -9.58 -6.73 15.10
N GLY A 36 -8.87 -7.78 15.51
CA GLY A 36 -7.87 -7.69 16.59
C GLY A 36 -6.71 -6.78 16.22
N ILE A 37 -6.23 -6.86 14.97
CA ILE A 37 -5.25 -5.90 14.42
C ILE A 37 -5.84 -4.50 14.51
N VAL A 38 -7.03 -4.24 13.94
CA VAL A 38 -7.69 -2.91 13.97
C VAL A 38 -7.81 -2.33 15.38
N PHE A 39 -8.20 -3.12 16.37
CA PHE A 39 -8.31 -2.68 17.76
C PHE A 39 -6.97 -2.37 18.40
N THR A 40 -5.92 -3.13 18.10
CA THR A 40 -4.63 -3.02 18.78
C THR A 40 -3.67 -2.07 18.07
N GLY A 41 -3.83 -1.88 16.76
CA GLY A 41 -2.83 -1.21 15.96
C GLY A 41 -1.56 -2.04 15.84
N ASN A 42 -1.63 -3.37 15.92
CA ASN A 42 -0.45 -4.23 16.07
C ASN A 42 -0.58 -5.55 15.29
N ALA A 43 0.54 -6.07 14.76
CA ALA A 43 0.62 -7.35 14.03
C ALA A 43 1.24 -8.51 14.85
N VAL A 44 1.70 -8.26 16.08
CA VAL A 44 2.23 -9.26 17.00
C VAL A 44 1.08 -10.09 17.56
N LEU A 45 1.14 -11.41 17.39
CA LEU A 45 0.04 -12.32 17.72
C LEU A 45 -0.45 -12.20 19.17
N GLN A 46 0.47 -12.12 20.12
CA GLN A 46 0.15 -11.92 21.53
C GLN A 46 -0.64 -10.62 21.74
N ARG A 47 -0.20 -9.50 21.17
CA ARG A 47 -0.86 -8.20 21.30
C ARG A 47 -2.25 -8.19 20.66
N VAL A 48 -2.38 -8.85 19.52
CA VAL A 48 -3.67 -9.05 18.84
C VAL A 48 -4.61 -9.88 19.72
N ALA A 49 -4.13 -10.97 20.31
CA ALA A 49 -4.91 -11.81 21.23
C ALA A 49 -5.33 -11.07 22.50
N GLU A 50 -4.43 -10.26 23.08
CA GLU A 50 -4.71 -9.35 24.20
C GLU A 50 -5.88 -8.42 23.85
N GLY A 51 -5.81 -7.74 22.70
CA GLY A 51 -6.88 -6.84 22.26
C GLY A 51 -8.22 -7.54 22.03
N ILE A 52 -8.22 -8.72 21.40
CA ILE A 52 -9.45 -9.51 21.20
C ILE A 52 -10.10 -9.85 22.55
N SER A 53 -9.29 -10.26 23.53
CA SER A 53 -9.77 -10.61 24.88
C SER A 53 -10.29 -9.40 25.64
N LEU A 54 -9.57 -8.27 25.61
CA LEU A 54 -9.97 -7.04 26.31
C LEU A 54 -11.25 -6.42 25.74
N HIS A 55 -11.52 -6.64 24.46
CA HIS A 55 -12.75 -6.21 23.79
C HIS A 55 -13.89 -7.24 23.87
N GLY A 56 -13.73 -8.34 24.63
CA GLY A 56 -14.80 -9.32 24.85
C GLY A 56 -15.28 -10.07 23.60
N ILE A 57 -14.44 -10.13 22.55
CA ILE A 57 -14.86 -10.65 21.23
C ILE A 57 -14.92 -12.18 21.18
N ASP A 58 -14.01 -12.86 21.88
CA ASP A 58 -13.95 -14.32 21.95
C ASP A 58 -13.79 -14.72 23.42
N PRO A 59 -14.65 -15.61 23.96
CA PRO A 59 -14.59 -16.02 25.35
C PRO A 59 -13.42 -16.97 25.65
N ALA A 60 -12.70 -17.45 24.63
CA ALA A 60 -11.54 -18.31 24.83
C ALA A 60 -10.40 -17.58 25.56
N LYS A 61 -9.57 -18.37 26.27
CA LYS A 61 -8.34 -17.86 26.90
C LYS A 61 -7.46 -17.16 25.86
N MET A 62 -6.81 -16.08 26.25
CA MET A 62 -5.89 -15.30 25.40
C MET A 62 -4.84 -16.18 24.70
N THR A 63 -4.21 -17.12 25.42
CA THR A 63 -3.24 -18.08 24.85
C THR A 63 -3.86 -19.00 23.80
N SER A 64 -5.15 -19.32 23.92
CA SER A 64 -5.88 -20.10 22.91
C SER A 64 -6.21 -19.28 21.67
N ILE A 65 -6.50 -17.98 21.84
CA ILE A 65 -6.68 -17.04 20.72
C ILE A 65 -5.36 -16.90 19.97
N GLU A 66 -4.25 -16.62 20.67
CA GLU A 66 -2.92 -16.50 20.07
C GLU A 66 -2.55 -17.75 19.26
N ARG A 67 -2.72 -18.95 19.86
CA ARG A 67 -2.47 -20.22 19.16
C ARG A 67 -3.35 -20.40 17.93
N ARG A 68 -4.59 -19.91 17.95
CA ARG A 68 -5.48 -19.93 16.79
C ARG A 68 -4.95 -19.04 15.66
N LEU A 69 -4.46 -17.84 15.98
CA LEU A 69 -3.84 -16.93 15.00
C LEU A 69 -2.55 -17.53 14.43
N ALA A 70 -1.71 -18.14 15.27
CA ALA A 70 -0.50 -18.84 14.82
C ALA A 70 -0.82 -19.99 13.85
N ARG A 71 -1.84 -20.81 14.16
CA ARG A 71 -2.31 -21.87 13.26
C ARG A 71 -2.86 -21.32 11.94
N PHE A 72 -3.50 -20.16 11.95
CA PHE A 72 -3.94 -19.51 10.72
C PHE A 72 -2.75 -19.15 9.82
N LEU A 73 -1.67 -18.60 10.39
CA LEU A 73 -0.45 -18.29 9.63
C LEU A 73 0.23 -19.54 9.07
N ALA A 74 0.18 -20.66 9.78
CA ALA A 74 0.72 -21.94 9.33
C ALA A 74 -0.18 -22.73 8.37
N ASN A 75 -1.41 -22.26 8.10
CA ASN A 75 -2.39 -23.01 7.31
C ASN A 75 -2.17 -22.81 5.80
N ASP A 76 -1.55 -23.79 5.16
CA ASP A 76 -1.32 -23.86 3.71
C ASP A 76 -2.58 -23.70 2.86
N ARG A 77 -3.73 -24.17 3.35
CA ARG A 77 -5.04 -24.03 2.69
C ARG A 77 -5.55 -22.58 2.62
N VAL A 78 -4.92 -21.64 3.34
CA VAL A 78 -5.18 -20.20 3.17
C VAL A 78 -4.32 -19.69 2.01
N VAL A 79 -4.91 -19.75 0.82
CA VAL A 79 -4.30 -19.24 -0.42
C VAL A 79 -4.51 -17.72 -0.48
N VAL A 80 -3.48 -16.97 -0.05
CA VAL A 80 -3.52 -15.50 0.11
C VAL A 80 -4.01 -14.80 -1.15
N THR A 81 -3.53 -15.24 -2.32
CA THR A 81 -3.87 -14.64 -3.61
C THR A 81 -5.38 -14.70 -3.88
N ASN A 82 -6.02 -15.83 -3.62
CA ASN A 82 -7.46 -16.00 -3.85
C ASN A 82 -8.28 -15.06 -2.96
N VAL A 83 -7.92 -14.99 -1.66
CA VAL A 83 -8.59 -14.09 -0.70
C VAL A 83 -8.42 -12.64 -1.13
N TRP A 84 -7.20 -12.28 -1.53
CA TRP A 84 -6.89 -10.91 -1.88
C TRP A 84 -7.54 -10.47 -3.20
N ASP A 85 -7.62 -11.33 -4.20
CA ASP A 85 -8.30 -11.01 -5.47
C ASP A 85 -9.81 -10.84 -5.26
N ASP A 86 -10.44 -11.67 -4.43
CA ASP A 86 -11.84 -11.49 -4.02
C ASP A 86 -12.00 -10.11 -3.33
N PHE A 87 -11.08 -9.69 -2.47
CA PHE A 87 -11.08 -8.36 -1.84
C PHE A 87 -10.91 -7.21 -2.86
N LEU A 88 -9.90 -7.27 -3.73
CA LEU A 88 -9.63 -6.23 -4.72
C LEU A 88 -10.80 -6.06 -5.70
N SER A 89 -11.50 -7.14 -6.04
CA SER A 89 -12.70 -7.10 -6.88
C SER A 89 -13.81 -6.20 -6.31
N GLN A 90 -13.85 -6.02 -4.99
CA GLN A 90 -14.82 -5.16 -4.31
C GLN A 90 -14.29 -3.74 -4.08
N VAL A 91 -12.98 -3.59 -3.85
CA VAL A 91 -12.36 -2.31 -3.50
C VAL A 91 -11.96 -1.48 -4.71
N LEU A 92 -11.32 -2.09 -5.71
CA LEU A 92 -10.74 -1.37 -6.83
C LEU A 92 -11.78 -0.86 -7.84
N VAL A 93 -12.97 -1.46 -7.86
CA VAL A 93 -14.09 -1.00 -8.70
C VAL A 93 -14.48 0.44 -8.38
N PHE A 94 -14.35 0.89 -7.12
CA PHE A 94 -14.59 2.27 -6.71
C PHE A 94 -13.69 3.29 -7.44
N TRP A 95 -12.56 2.84 -7.98
CA TRP A 95 -11.55 3.70 -8.59
C TRP A 95 -11.57 3.69 -10.12
N ARG A 96 -12.46 2.92 -10.76
CA ARG A 96 -12.57 2.85 -12.22
C ARG A 96 -12.84 4.22 -12.84
N GLY A 97 -12.20 4.51 -13.97
CA GLY A 97 -12.35 5.77 -14.71
C GLY A 97 -11.66 6.98 -14.07
N LYS A 98 -10.89 6.78 -12.99
CA LYS A 98 -10.12 7.85 -12.34
C LYS A 98 -8.65 7.80 -12.78
N SER A 99 -7.90 8.87 -12.55
CA SER A 99 -6.44 8.86 -12.68
C SER A 99 -5.78 8.44 -11.37
N LEU A 100 -5.13 7.28 -11.35
CA LEU A 100 -4.54 6.66 -10.17
C LEU A 100 -3.01 6.66 -10.24
N ARG A 101 -2.37 6.81 -9.07
CA ARG A 101 -0.93 6.66 -8.92
C ARG A 101 -0.66 5.41 -8.11
N PHE A 102 0.22 4.56 -8.64
CA PHE A 102 0.71 3.39 -7.95
C PHE A 102 2.17 3.61 -7.59
N VAL A 103 2.59 3.08 -6.45
CA VAL A 103 3.99 3.06 -6.04
C VAL A 103 4.45 1.62 -6.02
N LEU A 104 5.53 1.33 -6.74
CA LEU A 104 6.28 0.09 -6.64
C LEU A 104 7.52 0.33 -5.77
N ASP A 105 7.70 -0.50 -4.76
CA ASP A 105 8.85 -0.42 -3.87
C ASP A 105 9.28 -1.81 -3.38
N CYS A 106 10.56 -1.94 -3.02
CA CYS A 106 11.07 -3.14 -2.35
C CYS A 106 11.44 -2.75 -0.92
N THR A 107 10.65 -3.19 0.06
CA THR A 107 10.96 -2.94 1.47
C THR A 107 11.62 -4.17 2.11
N PRO A 108 12.81 -4.03 2.69
CA PRO A 108 13.35 -5.04 3.57
C PRO A 108 12.44 -5.25 4.78
N PHE A 109 12.27 -6.51 5.17
CA PHE A 109 11.62 -6.96 6.38
C PHE A 109 12.64 -7.72 7.23
N ARG A 110 13.31 -6.97 8.11
CA ARG A 110 14.52 -7.41 8.82
C ARG A 110 15.53 -7.99 7.81
N ASP A 111 16.36 -8.93 8.24
CA ASP A 111 17.29 -9.67 7.39
C ASP A 111 16.68 -10.98 6.86
N ASP A 112 15.40 -11.23 7.13
CA ASP A 112 14.72 -12.48 6.78
C ASP A 112 14.11 -12.43 5.36
N ALA A 113 13.44 -11.32 5.01
CA ALA A 113 12.70 -11.22 3.74
C ALA A 113 12.72 -9.81 3.13
N THR A 114 12.39 -9.71 1.84
CA THR A 114 12.06 -8.47 1.13
C THR A 114 10.63 -8.54 0.64
N ILE A 115 9.85 -7.50 0.91
CA ILE A 115 8.48 -7.38 0.39
C ILE A 115 8.52 -6.50 -0.86
N VAL A 116 8.27 -7.11 -2.02
CA VAL A 116 7.98 -6.38 -3.26
C VAL A 116 6.55 -5.88 -3.15
N TYR A 117 6.37 -4.57 -3.10
CA TYR A 117 5.11 -3.93 -2.74
C TYR A 117 4.61 -3.06 -3.87
N LEU A 118 3.38 -3.32 -4.31
CA LEU A 118 2.62 -2.45 -5.19
C LEU A 118 1.43 -1.90 -4.41
N GLY A 119 1.35 -0.58 -4.31
CA GLY A 119 0.23 0.04 -3.62
C GLY A 119 -0.32 1.28 -4.31
N LEU A 120 -1.58 1.57 -4.04
CA LEU A 120 -2.32 2.72 -4.56
C LEU A 120 -2.08 3.93 -3.67
N LEU A 121 -1.63 5.03 -4.25
CA LEU A 121 -1.51 6.30 -3.54
C LEU A 121 -2.89 6.86 -3.24
N VAL A 122 -3.23 6.93 -1.96
CA VAL A 122 -4.52 7.41 -1.46
C VAL A 122 -4.28 8.38 -0.31
N HIS A 123 -4.69 9.64 -0.51
CA HIS A 123 -4.37 10.72 0.42
C HIS A 123 -2.88 10.70 0.78
N SER A 124 -2.51 10.72 2.05
CA SER A 124 -1.11 10.76 2.52
C SER A 124 -0.44 9.39 2.66
N ARG A 125 -1.02 8.31 2.13
CA ARG A 125 -0.47 6.94 2.23
C ARG A 125 -0.57 6.17 0.92
N VAL A 126 0.14 5.06 0.88
CA VAL A 126 0.09 4.07 -0.19
C VAL A 126 -0.61 2.84 0.37
N LEU A 127 -1.80 2.53 -0.11
CA LEU A 127 -2.58 1.39 0.35
C LEU A 127 -2.19 0.13 -0.43
N PRO A 128 -2.06 -1.03 0.23
CA PRO A 128 -1.59 -2.25 -0.41
C PRO A 128 -2.56 -2.69 -1.51
N VAL A 129 -2.03 -3.03 -2.69
CA VAL A 129 -2.84 -3.57 -3.78
C VAL A 129 -2.30 -4.90 -4.26
N ALA A 130 -0.99 -5.10 -4.29
CA ALA A 130 -0.40 -6.41 -4.52
C ALA A 130 0.97 -6.48 -3.86
N TRP A 131 1.42 -7.68 -3.49
CA TRP A 131 2.76 -7.88 -2.94
C TRP A 131 3.29 -9.28 -3.24
N ALA A 132 4.60 -9.43 -3.11
CA ALA A 132 5.28 -10.70 -3.00
C ALA A 132 6.28 -10.63 -1.84
N VAL A 133 6.42 -11.75 -1.12
CA VAL A 133 7.45 -11.93 -0.10
C VAL A 133 8.55 -12.75 -0.73
N MET A 134 9.77 -12.23 -0.70
CA MET A 134 10.96 -12.86 -1.28
C MET A 134 12.02 -13.03 -0.18
N PRO A 135 12.95 -13.99 -0.30
CA PRO A 135 14.06 -14.08 0.64
C PRO A 135 14.95 -12.82 0.53
N ALA A 136 15.49 -12.37 1.66
CA ALA A 136 16.34 -11.18 1.68
C ALA A 136 17.78 -11.45 1.19
N GLN A 137 18.37 -12.56 1.63
CA GLN A 137 19.79 -12.86 1.43
C GLN A 137 20.04 -13.92 0.34
N GLU A 138 18.98 -14.53 -0.19
CA GLU A 138 19.08 -15.60 -1.19
C GLU A 138 18.69 -15.09 -2.57
N LYS A 139 19.13 -15.81 -3.61
CA LYS A 139 18.69 -15.53 -4.98
C LYS A 139 17.21 -15.85 -5.10
N TRP A 140 16.47 -14.96 -5.75
CA TRP A 140 15.06 -15.18 -6.00
C TRP A 140 14.89 -16.22 -7.10
N GLU A 141 14.12 -17.29 -6.83
CA GLU A 141 13.76 -18.29 -7.83
C GLU A 141 13.00 -17.64 -9.01
N GLU A 142 12.02 -16.79 -8.68
CA GLU A 142 11.30 -15.97 -9.66
C GLU A 142 12.08 -14.66 -9.91
N LYS A 143 12.39 -14.36 -11.17
CA LYS A 143 13.07 -13.10 -11.53
C LYS A 143 12.22 -11.89 -11.11
N GLN A 144 12.86 -10.85 -10.59
CA GLN A 144 12.21 -9.61 -10.11
C GLN A 144 11.14 -9.08 -11.08
N TRP A 145 11.44 -9.01 -12.38
CA TRP A 145 10.50 -8.46 -13.36
C TRP A 145 9.30 -9.37 -13.65
N SER A 146 9.42 -10.69 -13.47
CA SER A 146 8.29 -11.61 -13.54
C SER A 146 7.34 -11.41 -12.35
N ILE A 147 7.90 -11.21 -11.15
CA ILE A 147 7.12 -10.87 -9.96
C ILE A 147 6.34 -9.57 -10.20
N VAL A 148 7.05 -8.51 -10.62
CA VAL A 148 6.42 -7.19 -10.88
C VAL A 148 5.34 -7.30 -11.96
N ALA A 149 5.60 -8.03 -13.06
CA ALA A 149 4.62 -8.30 -14.10
C ALA A 149 3.34 -8.92 -13.52
N ARG A 150 3.48 -9.99 -12.72
CA ARG A 150 2.36 -10.67 -12.06
C ARG A 150 1.59 -9.78 -11.09
N LEU A 151 2.27 -8.90 -10.33
CA LEU A 151 1.61 -7.94 -9.45
C LEU A 151 0.77 -6.92 -10.25
N LEU A 152 1.32 -6.41 -11.36
CA LEU A 152 0.62 -5.48 -12.25
C LEU A 152 -0.55 -6.16 -12.95
N ASP A 153 -0.38 -7.38 -13.45
CA ASP A 153 -1.41 -8.14 -14.16
C ASP A 153 -2.61 -8.45 -13.28
N ARG A 154 -2.40 -8.83 -12.02
CA ARG A 154 -3.51 -9.03 -11.09
C ARG A 154 -4.25 -7.74 -10.77
N THR A 155 -3.52 -6.63 -10.69
CA THR A 155 -4.09 -5.32 -10.36
C THR A 155 -4.92 -4.74 -11.51
N ILE A 156 -4.44 -4.85 -12.75
CA ILE A 156 -5.07 -4.21 -13.91
C ILE A 156 -6.45 -4.81 -14.24
N LEU A 157 -6.70 -6.08 -13.91
CA LEU A 157 -7.99 -6.75 -14.10
C LEU A 157 -9.16 -6.01 -13.44
N HIS A 158 -8.90 -5.25 -12.38
CA HIS A 158 -9.93 -4.53 -11.66
C HIS A 158 -10.09 -3.07 -12.08
N LEU A 159 -9.19 -2.55 -12.93
CA LEU A 159 -9.02 -1.12 -13.22
C LEU A 159 -9.32 -0.78 -14.69
N THR A 160 -10.21 -1.50 -15.35
CA THR A 160 -10.62 -1.21 -16.73
C THR A 160 -11.00 0.26 -16.92
N GLY A 161 -10.45 0.91 -17.96
CA GLY A 161 -10.70 2.31 -18.29
C GLY A 161 -10.08 3.33 -17.32
N THR A 162 -9.19 2.89 -16.43
CA THR A 162 -8.51 3.75 -15.45
C THR A 162 -7.17 4.22 -16.00
N ASP A 163 -6.87 5.49 -15.80
CA ASP A 163 -5.58 6.09 -16.17
C ASP A 163 -4.58 5.84 -15.02
N CYS A 164 -3.64 4.92 -15.21
CA CYS A 164 -2.72 4.48 -14.17
C CYS A 164 -1.29 4.97 -14.43
N THR A 165 -0.67 5.60 -13.43
CA THR A 165 0.75 5.97 -13.45
C THR A 165 1.53 5.20 -12.37
N LEU A 166 2.60 4.51 -12.76
CA LEU A 166 3.50 3.80 -11.84
C LEU A 166 4.70 4.67 -11.44
N LEU A 167 4.93 4.81 -10.14
CA LEU A 167 6.07 5.50 -9.55
C LEU A 167 7.04 4.48 -8.95
N ALA A 168 8.33 4.61 -9.24
CA ALA A 168 9.37 3.79 -8.62
C ALA A 168 10.68 4.58 -8.45
N ASP A 169 11.51 4.18 -7.49
CA ASP A 169 12.82 4.79 -7.24
C ASP A 169 13.94 4.10 -8.05
N ARG A 170 15.15 4.67 -7.98
CA ARG A 170 16.33 4.29 -8.77
C ARG A 170 16.70 2.81 -8.71
N GLY A 171 16.45 2.12 -7.59
CA GLY A 171 16.72 0.68 -7.47
C GLY A 171 15.82 -0.20 -8.35
N LEU A 172 14.72 0.34 -8.86
CA LEU A 172 13.75 -0.35 -9.72
C LEU A 172 13.60 0.32 -11.09
N ALA A 173 14.36 1.38 -11.37
CA ALA A 173 14.24 2.12 -12.62
C ALA A 173 15.16 1.53 -13.70
N GLY A 174 14.54 0.89 -14.70
CA GLY A 174 15.25 0.30 -15.84
C GLY A 174 14.31 0.04 -17.02
N PHE A 175 14.89 -0.29 -18.18
CA PHE A 175 14.13 -0.65 -19.39
C PHE A 175 13.07 -1.73 -19.15
N PRO A 176 13.33 -2.82 -18.37
CA PRO A 176 12.30 -3.82 -18.09
C PRO A 176 11.03 -3.23 -17.45
N LEU A 177 11.15 -2.31 -16.49
CA LEU A 177 9.99 -1.69 -15.86
C LEU A 177 9.23 -0.77 -16.83
N VAL A 178 9.96 -0.02 -17.67
CA VAL A 178 9.35 0.80 -18.74
C VAL A 178 8.57 -0.08 -19.71
N LYS A 179 9.15 -1.22 -20.11
CA LYS A 179 8.47 -2.20 -20.97
C LYS A 179 7.22 -2.76 -20.31
N LEU A 180 7.29 -3.17 -19.03
CA LEU A 180 6.12 -3.67 -18.30
C LEU A 180 4.98 -2.65 -18.23
N CYS A 181 5.29 -1.37 -18.05
CA CYS A 181 4.30 -0.29 -18.05
C CYS A 181 3.68 -0.10 -19.45
N ARG A 182 4.51 -0.02 -20.50
CA ARG A 182 4.07 0.15 -21.89
C ARG A 182 3.17 -1.00 -22.35
N ASP A 183 3.57 -2.25 -22.10
CA ASP A 183 2.83 -3.45 -22.48
C ASP A 183 1.42 -3.47 -21.84
N ARG A 184 1.26 -2.79 -20.69
CA ARG A 184 0.00 -2.69 -19.93
C ARG A 184 -0.74 -1.36 -20.13
N LYS A 185 -0.23 -0.47 -20.98
CA LYS A 185 -0.74 0.90 -21.17
C LYS A 185 -0.82 1.71 -19.87
N TRP A 186 0.12 1.48 -18.95
CA TRP A 186 0.32 2.31 -17.77
C TRP A 186 1.38 3.36 -18.05
N HIS A 187 1.16 4.58 -17.58
CA HIS A 187 2.20 5.60 -17.56
C HIS A 187 3.28 5.23 -16.53
N TYR A 188 4.49 5.72 -16.75
CA TYR A 188 5.58 5.56 -15.80
C TYR A 188 6.13 6.92 -15.37
N LEU A 189 6.58 6.98 -14.11
CA LEU A 189 7.31 8.10 -13.55
C LEU A 189 8.40 7.55 -12.63
N LEU A 190 9.58 7.33 -13.20
CA LEU A 190 10.66 6.59 -12.54
C LEU A 190 11.82 7.54 -12.22
N ARG A 191 12.35 7.47 -11.00
CA ARG A 191 13.63 8.14 -10.70
C ARG A 191 14.77 7.26 -11.17
N VAL A 192 15.66 7.81 -11.97
CA VAL A 192 16.88 7.12 -12.43
C VAL A 192 18.10 7.64 -11.69
N SER A 193 19.17 6.83 -11.67
CA SER A 193 20.46 7.26 -11.15
C SER A 193 21.03 8.39 -12.02
N LYS A 194 21.69 9.37 -11.38
CA LYS A 194 22.43 10.44 -12.09
C LYS A 194 23.58 9.90 -12.97
N GLU A 195 23.98 8.67 -12.69
CA GLU A 195 25.06 7.95 -13.37
C GLU A 195 24.60 7.32 -14.68
N HIS A 196 23.29 7.21 -14.91
CA HIS A 196 22.76 6.74 -16.18
C HIS A 196 23.05 7.73 -17.31
N THR A 197 23.20 7.19 -18.50
CA THR A 197 23.53 7.95 -19.71
C THR A 197 22.27 8.46 -20.42
N CYS A 198 22.39 9.63 -21.04
CA CYS A 198 21.35 10.23 -21.86
C CYS A 198 21.91 11.02 -23.05
N GLN A 199 21.07 11.21 -24.07
CA GLN A 199 21.24 12.24 -25.10
C GLN A 199 20.06 13.19 -25.03
N ARG A 200 20.32 14.50 -24.91
CA ARG A 200 19.28 15.52 -24.90
C ARG A 200 18.89 15.86 -26.34
N LYS A 201 17.59 16.06 -26.57
CA LYS A 201 17.13 16.61 -27.85
C LYS A 201 17.44 18.12 -27.91
N MET A 202 18.16 18.55 -28.93
CA MET A 202 18.57 19.93 -29.19
C MET A 202 18.09 20.34 -30.58
N GLY A 203 16.88 20.89 -30.67
CA GLY A 203 16.19 21.07 -31.95
C GLY A 203 15.94 19.72 -32.61
N ASP A 204 16.44 19.55 -33.84
CA ASP A 204 16.34 18.29 -34.61
C ASP A 204 17.52 17.33 -34.37
N ALA A 205 18.55 17.76 -33.63
CA ALA A 205 19.73 16.95 -33.34
C ALA A 205 19.71 16.35 -31.92
N TRP A 206 20.47 15.28 -31.72
CA TRP A 206 20.74 14.69 -30.41
C TRP A 206 22.14 15.08 -29.93
N SER A 207 22.28 15.41 -28.64
CA SER A 207 23.60 15.60 -28.05
C SER A 207 24.43 14.30 -28.05
N SER A 208 25.72 14.40 -27.75
CA SER A 208 26.50 13.21 -27.39
C SER A 208 25.91 12.52 -26.15
N TRP A 209 26.17 11.22 -26.03
CA TRP A 209 25.86 10.47 -24.81
C TRP A 209 26.66 11.04 -23.64
N SER A 210 25.97 11.38 -22.57
CA SER A 210 26.56 11.90 -21.34
C SER A 210 25.77 11.44 -20.13
N ARG A 211 26.40 11.40 -18.95
CA ARG A 211 25.69 11.13 -17.69
C ARG A 211 24.80 12.32 -17.31
N PHE A 212 23.73 12.07 -16.56
CA PHE A 212 22.86 13.16 -16.09
C PHE A 212 23.58 14.14 -15.16
N ASP A 213 24.54 13.67 -14.38
CA ASP A 213 25.40 14.50 -13.54
C ASP A 213 26.36 15.41 -14.32
N ALA A 214 26.45 15.30 -15.65
CA ALA A 214 27.22 16.24 -16.47
C ALA A 214 26.53 17.62 -16.63
N PHE A 215 25.20 17.71 -16.44
CA PHE A 215 24.46 18.96 -16.67
C PHE A 215 23.45 19.34 -15.60
N VAL A 216 23.07 18.43 -14.69
CA VAL A 216 22.41 18.78 -13.43
C VAL A 216 23.34 18.42 -12.27
N HIS A 217 24.31 19.30 -12.02
CA HIS A 217 25.46 19.06 -11.14
C HIS A 217 25.53 20.01 -9.94
N LYS A 218 24.63 21.01 -9.84
CA LYS A 218 24.55 21.93 -8.71
C LYS A 218 23.11 22.09 -8.22
N ARG A 219 22.96 22.36 -6.92
CA ARG A 219 21.68 22.77 -6.31
C ARG A 219 21.10 23.97 -7.04
N GLY A 220 19.77 23.99 -7.18
CA GLY A 220 19.02 25.02 -7.91
C GLY A 220 18.87 24.77 -9.41
N GLN A 221 19.66 23.87 -10.01
CA GLN A 221 19.53 23.57 -11.43
C GLN A 221 18.28 22.73 -11.73
N GLN A 222 17.64 23.05 -12.86
CA GLN A 222 16.47 22.34 -13.37
C GLN A 222 16.59 22.20 -14.89
N TRP A 223 16.20 21.05 -15.41
CA TRP A 223 16.11 20.78 -16.83
C TRP A 223 14.90 19.90 -17.14
N TYR A 224 14.15 20.29 -18.16
CA TYR A 224 12.96 19.60 -18.62
C TYR A 224 13.05 19.44 -20.13
N GLY A 225 12.95 18.21 -20.63
CA GLY A 225 13.09 18.00 -22.07
C GLY A 225 12.85 16.57 -22.50
N TRP A 226 12.97 16.35 -23.81
CA TRP A 226 12.96 15.03 -24.41
C TRP A 226 14.40 14.48 -24.46
N ALA A 227 14.59 13.22 -24.11
CA ALA A 227 15.90 12.57 -24.08
C ALA A 227 15.83 11.14 -24.61
N LYS A 228 16.96 10.67 -25.14
CA LYS A 228 17.29 9.24 -25.15
C LYS A 228 17.91 8.88 -23.82
N VAL A 229 17.55 7.75 -23.22
CA VAL A 229 18.07 7.27 -21.93
C VAL A 229 18.50 5.82 -22.07
N TRP A 230 19.62 5.49 -21.42
CA TRP A 230 20.34 4.21 -21.48
C TRP A 230 20.94 3.90 -22.86
N LYS A 231 22.26 3.72 -22.93
CA LYS A 231 22.94 3.49 -24.22
C LYS A 231 22.60 2.13 -24.84
N GLU A 232 22.52 1.08 -24.04
CA GLU A 232 22.28 -0.29 -24.49
C GLU A 232 20.79 -0.53 -24.76
N ASP A 233 19.94 -0.32 -23.76
CA ASP A 233 18.48 -0.42 -23.87
C ASP A 233 17.83 0.95 -24.12
N THR A 234 18.20 1.59 -25.23
CA THR A 234 17.78 2.98 -25.50
C THR A 234 16.27 3.14 -25.57
N ILE A 235 15.75 4.10 -24.79
CA ILE A 235 14.39 4.61 -24.93
C ILE A 235 14.39 6.10 -25.18
N GLU A 236 13.39 6.59 -25.90
CA GLU A 236 13.04 8.00 -25.93
C GLU A 236 11.95 8.30 -24.89
N THR A 237 12.16 9.35 -24.09
CA THR A 237 11.31 9.67 -22.93
C THR A 237 11.41 11.14 -22.53
N TYR A 238 10.41 11.64 -21.79
CA TYR A 238 10.50 12.94 -21.13
C TYR A 238 11.35 12.82 -19.88
N VAL A 239 12.24 13.78 -19.67
CA VAL A 239 13.07 13.88 -18.48
C VAL A 239 12.72 15.15 -17.71
N SER A 240 12.47 14.99 -16.42
CA SER A 240 12.40 16.08 -15.46
C SER A 240 13.54 15.95 -14.45
N ALA A 241 14.59 16.73 -14.67
CA ALA A 241 15.75 16.78 -13.81
C ALA A 241 15.72 18.04 -12.95
N CYS A 242 15.87 17.90 -11.63
CA CYS A 242 15.92 19.05 -10.72
C CYS A 242 16.73 18.74 -9.48
N TRP A 243 17.55 19.70 -9.03
CA TRP A 243 18.18 19.65 -7.72
C TRP A 243 17.58 20.72 -6.82
N MET A 244 16.59 20.33 -6.01
CA MET A 244 15.92 21.24 -5.09
C MET A 244 16.86 21.66 -3.94
N PRO A 245 16.75 22.90 -3.40
CA PRO A 245 17.67 23.41 -2.37
C PRO A 245 17.79 22.52 -1.13
N ASP A 246 16.67 21.93 -0.71
CA ASP A 246 16.54 21.11 0.49
C ASP A 246 16.84 19.61 0.25
N CYS A 247 17.28 19.24 -0.96
CA CYS A 247 17.61 17.85 -1.30
C CYS A 247 19.12 17.63 -1.33
N GLU A 248 19.57 16.57 -0.67
CA GLU A 248 20.97 16.12 -0.70
C GLU A 248 21.41 15.78 -2.13
N GLU A 249 20.52 15.20 -2.93
CA GLU A 249 20.76 14.79 -4.31
C GLU A 249 19.72 15.35 -5.28
N GLY A 250 20.13 15.56 -6.52
CA GLY A 250 19.22 15.85 -7.62
C GLY A 250 18.28 14.67 -7.93
N TRP A 251 17.06 14.99 -8.32
CA TRP A 251 16.12 14.04 -8.89
C TRP A 251 16.22 14.08 -10.40
N ILE A 252 16.43 12.90 -11.01
CA ILE A 252 16.32 12.70 -12.44
C ILE A 252 15.12 11.78 -12.66
N LEU A 253 14.04 12.31 -13.23
CA LEU A 253 12.80 11.58 -13.42
C LEU A 253 12.54 11.34 -14.90
N ILE A 254 12.31 10.09 -15.30
CA ILE A 254 11.87 9.74 -16.65
C ILE A 254 10.36 9.45 -16.65
N SER A 255 9.67 9.84 -17.73
CA SER A 255 8.23 9.63 -17.87
C SER A 255 7.80 9.62 -19.34
N ASP A 256 6.76 8.87 -19.66
CA ASP A 256 6.04 9.02 -20.93
C ASP A 256 5.09 10.23 -20.95
N LEU A 257 4.89 10.89 -19.81
CA LEU A 257 4.14 12.14 -19.68
C LEU A 257 5.06 13.35 -19.75
N LYS A 258 4.55 14.47 -20.27
CA LYS A 258 5.32 15.70 -20.53
C LYS A 258 6.18 16.13 -19.33
N ALA A 259 7.45 16.41 -19.60
CA ALA A 259 8.42 16.91 -18.62
C ALA A 259 7.96 18.23 -17.98
N GLY A 260 8.36 18.44 -16.73
CA GLY A 260 8.14 19.70 -16.02
C GLY A 260 8.01 19.55 -14.51
N LYS A 261 7.83 20.68 -13.83
CA LYS A 261 7.60 20.75 -12.37
C LYS A 261 6.42 19.87 -11.91
N ARG A 262 5.40 19.69 -12.76
CA ARG A 262 4.27 18.78 -12.46
C ARG A 262 4.74 17.34 -12.21
N ARG A 263 5.69 16.82 -13.00
CA ARG A 263 6.25 15.46 -12.81
C ARG A 263 7.06 15.38 -11.52
N VAL A 264 7.80 16.43 -11.18
CA VAL A 264 8.55 16.54 -9.91
C VAL A 264 7.61 16.49 -8.71
N ASN A 265 6.55 17.32 -8.73
CA ASN A 265 5.55 17.36 -7.67
C ASN A 265 4.80 16.04 -7.54
N GLU A 266 4.49 15.39 -8.67
CA GLU A 266 3.85 14.08 -8.68
C GLU A 266 4.78 12.99 -8.11
N TYR A 267 6.06 13.00 -8.45
CA TYR A 267 7.04 12.07 -7.90
C TYR A 267 7.26 12.28 -6.40
N ALA A 268 7.22 13.53 -5.92
CA ALA A 268 7.31 13.84 -4.48
C ALA A 268 6.23 13.13 -3.66
N LEU A 269 5.08 12.79 -4.26
CA LEU A 269 4.04 12.01 -3.60
C LEU A 269 4.50 10.58 -3.27
N ARG A 270 5.48 10.02 -3.99
CA ARG A 270 6.07 8.70 -3.71
C ARG A 270 6.60 8.61 -2.29
N MET A 271 7.11 9.71 -1.73
CA MET A 271 7.63 9.76 -0.35
C MET A 271 6.57 9.37 0.70
N ARG A 272 5.28 9.37 0.35
CA ARG A 272 4.20 8.84 1.20
C ARG A 272 4.28 7.32 1.40
N VAL A 273 5.00 6.59 0.55
CA VAL A 273 5.28 5.15 0.73
C VAL A 273 6.13 4.93 1.97
N GLU A 274 7.13 5.76 2.21
CA GLU A 274 7.98 5.70 3.41
C GLU A 274 7.14 5.98 4.66
N SER A 275 6.21 6.94 4.60
CA SER A 275 5.27 7.18 5.70
C SER A 275 4.36 5.96 5.97
N THR A 276 3.98 5.23 4.92
CA THR A 276 3.18 4.00 5.04
C THR A 276 3.98 2.88 5.68
N PHE A 277 5.24 2.69 5.25
CA PHE A 277 6.11 1.68 5.84
C PHE A 277 6.54 2.05 7.26
N GLN A 278 6.78 3.33 7.55
CA GLN A 278 7.04 3.78 8.93
C GLN A 278 5.85 3.50 9.85
N ASP A 279 4.63 3.76 9.39
CA ASP A 279 3.42 3.40 10.14
C ASP A 279 3.27 1.86 10.25
N SER A 280 3.81 1.08 9.31
CA SER A 280 3.75 -0.40 9.35
C SER A 280 4.85 -1.03 10.25
N LYS A 281 5.96 -0.32 10.43
CA LYS A 281 7.11 -0.71 11.27
C LYS A 281 6.91 -0.23 12.72
N ARG A 282 8.01 0.07 13.44
CA ARG A 282 8.04 0.40 14.88
C ARG A 282 7.10 1.54 15.32
N ARG A 283 6.69 2.46 14.43
CA ARG A 283 5.84 3.62 14.76
C ARG A 283 4.32 3.37 14.63
N GLY A 284 3.88 2.21 14.16
CA GLY A 284 2.46 1.85 14.15
C GLY A 284 2.23 0.36 14.36
N TRP A 285 2.15 -0.42 13.28
CA TRP A 285 1.69 -1.82 13.30
C TRP A 285 2.71 -2.85 13.80
N THR A 286 3.94 -2.42 14.08
CA THR A 286 5.05 -3.23 14.62
C THR A 286 5.26 -4.56 13.89
N LEU A 287 5.13 -4.55 12.56
CA LEU A 287 5.23 -5.76 11.74
C LEU A 287 6.55 -6.53 11.99
N GLU A 288 7.67 -5.80 12.14
CA GLU A 288 9.00 -6.38 12.44
C GLU A 288 9.07 -7.06 13.80
N ALA A 289 8.22 -6.68 14.76
CA ALA A 289 8.17 -7.31 16.08
C ALA A 289 7.35 -8.61 16.07
N SER A 290 6.71 -8.98 14.95
CA SER A 290 5.96 -10.24 14.84
C SER A 290 6.86 -11.49 14.91
N LEU A 291 8.17 -11.32 14.64
CA LEU A 291 9.18 -12.39 14.59
C LEU A 291 8.84 -13.56 13.64
N VAL A 292 7.85 -13.39 12.75
CA VAL A 292 7.53 -14.38 11.72
C VAL A 292 8.66 -14.37 10.70
N LYS A 293 9.35 -15.50 10.54
CA LYS A 293 10.49 -15.64 9.61
C LYS A 293 10.11 -16.35 8.31
N GLU A 294 9.28 -17.38 8.40
CA GLU A 294 8.85 -18.16 7.24
C GLU A 294 8.02 -17.29 6.27
N GLU A 295 8.42 -17.24 5.00
CA GLU A 295 7.83 -16.37 3.96
C GLU A 295 6.33 -16.61 3.78
N ALA A 296 5.91 -17.88 3.74
CA ALA A 296 4.49 -18.23 3.59
C ALA A 296 3.65 -17.76 4.78
N ARG A 297 4.19 -17.82 6.00
CA ARG A 297 3.52 -17.29 7.20
C ARG A 297 3.49 -15.77 7.18
N LEU A 298 4.59 -15.13 6.78
CA LEU A 298 4.65 -13.68 6.62
C LEU A 298 3.62 -13.20 5.59
N ASN A 299 3.48 -13.91 4.47
CA ASN A 299 2.50 -13.61 3.44
C ASN A 299 1.05 -13.65 4.00
N ARG A 300 0.72 -14.63 4.84
CA ARG A 300 -0.60 -14.71 5.51
C ARG A 300 -0.78 -13.68 6.62
N LEU A 301 0.29 -13.23 7.26
CA LEU A 301 0.24 -12.12 8.21
C LEU A 301 -0.04 -10.80 7.49
N LEU A 302 0.64 -10.56 6.36
CA LEU A 302 0.43 -9.41 5.51
C LEU A 302 -1.00 -9.35 4.99
N LEU A 303 -1.61 -10.48 4.65
CA LEU A 303 -3.04 -10.54 4.29
C LEU A 303 -3.93 -9.90 5.37
N ALA A 304 -3.79 -10.32 6.63
CA ALA A 304 -4.60 -9.78 7.73
C ALA A 304 -4.28 -8.31 8.00
N LEU A 305 -2.99 -7.94 8.01
CA LEU A 305 -2.55 -6.56 8.22
C LEU A 305 -3.05 -5.62 7.12
N PHE A 306 -2.96 -6.03 5.85
CA PHE A 306 -3.35 -5.19 4.72
C PHE A 306 -4.85 -4.99 4.63
N LEU A 307 -5.66 -6.00 4.96
CA LEU A 307 -7.10 -5.82 5.17
C LEU A 307 -7.38 -4.78 6.28
N ALA A 308 -6.66 -4.86 7.39
CA ALA A 308 -6.80 -3.90 8.48
C ALA A 308 -6.37 -2.47 8.07
N MET A 309 -5.31 -2.32 7.27
CA MET A 309 -4.87 -1.03 6.74
C MET A 309 -5.93 -0.35 5.88
N TRP A 310 -6.61 -1.11 5.01
CA TRP A 310 -7.74 -0.58 4.23
C TRP A 310 -8.90 -0.17 5.14
N TRP A 311 -9.22 -0.98 6.16
CA TRP A 311 -10.28 -0.66 7.11
C TRP A 311 -9.97 0.61 7.92
N VAL A 312 -8.79 0.73 8.52
CA VAL A 312 -8.47 1.96 9.26
C VAL A 312 -8.34 3.18 8.35
N SER A 313 -8.01 3.00 7.08
CA SER A 313 -8.03 4.11 6.10
C SER A 313 -9.43 4.61 5.85
N HIS A 314 -10.40 3.70 5.73
CA HIS A 314 -11.83 4.03 5.71
C HIS A 314 -12.24 4.84 6.94
N LEU A 315 -11.86 4.37 8.13
CA LEU A 315 -12.18 5.05 9.39
C LEU A 315 -11.52 6.42 9.49
N ALA A 316 -10.27 6.56 9.03
CA ALA A 316 -9.56 7.84 9.03
C ALA A 316 -10.23 8.85 8.11
N ALA A 317 -10.64 8.40 6.91
CA ALA A 317 -11.39 9.21 5.97
C ALA A 317 -12.73 9.65 6.58
N SER A 318 -13.46 8.75 7.24
CA SER A 318 -14.66 9.09 8.00
C SER A 318 -14.39 10.13 9.09
N CYS A 319 -13.32 9.99 9.87
CA CYS A 319 -12.96 10.95 10.93
C CYS A 319 -12.74 12.35 10.36
N MET A 320 -12.02 12.44 9.23
CA MET A 320 -11.73 13.69 8.54
C MET A 320 -12.98 14.31 7.93
N HIS A 321 -13.81 13.51 7.25
CA HIS A 321 -15.06 13.96 6.64
C HIS A 321 -16.02 14.59 7.66
N HIS A 322 -16.07 14.06 8.88
CA HIS A 322 -16.91 14.60 9.96
C HIS A 322 -16.24 15.72 10.76
N GLY A 323 -15.06 16.21 10.34
CA GLY A 323 -14.33 17.26 11.01
C GLY A 323 -13.86 16.90 12.42
N LYS A 324 -13.66 15.60 12.72
CA LYS A 324 -13.34 15.10 14.08
C LYS A 324 -11.85 14.87 14.32
N ARG A 325 -10.99 15.33 13.41
CA ARG A 325 -9.54 15.12 13.49
C ARG A 325 -8.92 15.81 14.70
N ASP A 326 -9.38 17.00 15.03
CA ASP A 326 -8.94 17.84 16.15
C ASP A 326 -9.11 17.18 17.53
N ARG A 327 -10.03 16.21 17.65
CA ARG A 327 -10.18 15.38 18.86
C ARG A 327 -8.98 14.49 19.14
N PHE A 328 -8.23 14.16 18.10
CA PHE A 328 -7.12 13.21 18.18
C PHE A 328 -5.80 13.85 17.83
N ASP A 329 -5.76 14.87 16.98
CA ASP A 329 -4.55 15.50 16.48
C ASP A 329 -4.56 16.99 16.83
N ARG A 330 -3.38 17.61 16.90
CA ARG A 330 -3.33 19.05 17.18
C ARG A 330 -3.87 19.84 15.97
N THR A 331 -4.41 21.03 16.23
CA THR A 331 -4.93 21.92 15.18
C THR A 331 -3.81 22.63 14.42
N ASP A 332 -2.71 22.95 15.11
CA ASP A 332 -1.51 23.61 14.57
C ASP A 332 -0.54 22.65 13.87
N ARG A 333 -0.60 21.34 14.21
CA ARG A 333 0.30 20.33 13.66
C ARG A 333 -0.38 18.97 13.49
N ARG A 334 -0.09 18.31 12.37
CA ARG A 334 -0.62 17.00 12.00
C ARG A 334 0.36 15.89 12.33
N ASP A 335 0.37 15.41 13.57
CA ASP A 335 1.35 14.42 14.04
C ASP A 335 0.88 12.98 13.86
N LYS A 336 -0.43 12.76 13.73
CA LYS A 336 -0.97 11.40 13.62
C LYS A 336 -1.11 10.97 12.16
N GLY A 337 -0.44 9.86 11.84
CA GLY A 337 -0.65 9.13 10.59
C GLY A 337 -2.10 8.63 10.47
N ILE A 338 -2.59 8.46 9.24
CA ILE A 338 -4.00 8.13 8.99
C ILE A 338 -4.40 6.80 9.63
N PHE A 339 -3.51 5.80 9.67
CA PHE A 339 -3.84 4.50 10.27
C PHE A 339 -4.10 4.63 11.77
N ARG A 340 -3.28 5.42 12.47
CA ARG A 340 -3.47 5.73 13.88
C ARG A 340 -4.73 6.56 14.11
N LEU A 341 -4.99 7.54 13.25
CA LEU A 341 -6.21 8.37 13.31
C LEU A 341 -7.47 7.52 13.18
N GLY A 342 -7.54 6.66 12.16
CA GLY A 342 -8.70 5.79 11.93
C GLY A 342 -8.96 4.82 13.08
N ARG A 343 -7.91 4.24 13.66
CA ARG A 343 -8.02 3.41 14.86
C ARG A 343 -8.55 4.19 16.06
N LEU A 344 -7.98 5.35 16.36
CA LEU A 344 -8.44 6.18 17.49
C LEU A 344 -9.89 6.62 17.32
N TRP A 345 -10.28 6.94 16.08
CA TRP A 345 -11.65 7.27 15.75
C TRP A 345 -12.62 6.12 16.05
N LEU A 346 -12.26 4.89 15.65
CA LEU A 346 -13.05 3.70 15.97
C LEU A 346 -13.20 3.50 17.49
N LEU A 347 -12.10 3.58 18.23
CA LEU A 347 -12.12 3.38 19.68
C LEU A 347 -12.97 4.44 20.39
N ASP A 348 -12.95 5.69 19.91
CA ASP A 348 -13.80 6.75 20.45
C ASP A 348 -15.29 6.52 20.13
N ILE A 349 -15.62 6.04 18.92
CA ILE A 349 -17.00 5.64 18.58
C ILE A 349 -17.47 4.51 19.49
N LEU A 350 -16.68 3.43 19.64
CA LEU A 350 -17.04 2.28 20.46
C LEU A 350 -17.30 2.67 21.92
N ARG A 351 -16.51 3.61 22.45
CA ARG A 351 -16.68 4.12 23.82
C ARG A 351 -17.93 4.98 24.00
N ARG A 352 -18.35 5.71 22.97
CA ARG A 352 -19.39 6.75 23.09
C ARG A 352 -20.74 6.37 22.48
N THR A 353 -20.78 5.32 21.66
CA THR A 353 -22.01 4.97 20.95
C THR A 353 -23.11 4.57 21.93
N SER A 354 -24.23 5.28 21.88
CA SER A 354 -25.48 4.89 22.55
C SER A 354 -26.38 4.06 21.64
N ASN A 355 -26.12 4.07 20.33
CA ASN A 355 -26.88 3.36 19.32
C ASN A 355 -25.97 2.37 18.54
N PRO A 356 -25.98 1.08 18.91
CA PRO A 356 -25.19 0.07 18.20
C PRO A 356 -25.52 -0.06 16.71
N ALA A 357 -26.68 0.44 16.25
CA ALA A 357 -27.02 0.47 14.82
C ALA A 357 -26.01 1.27 13.99
N ASP A 358 -25.45 2.35 14.55
CA ASP A 358 -24.55 3.26 13.84
C ASP A 358 -23.16 2.65 13.59
N LEU A 359 -22.82 1.54 14.27
CA LEU A 359 -21.57 0.82 14.06
C LEU A 359 -21.45 0.21 12.66
N VAL A 360 -22.55 0.14 11.90
CA VAL A 360 -22.46 -0.19 10.47
C VAL A 360 -21.52 0.80 9.80
N HIS A 361 -21.52 2.07 10.23
CA HIS A 361 -20.74 3.12 9.60
C HIS A 361 -19.24 2.93 9.73
N CYS A 362 -18.79 2.20 10.75
CA CYS A 362 -17.40 1.85 10.97
C CYS A 362 -16.87 0.79 10.01
N LEU A 363 -17.73 0.02 9.33
CA LEU A 363 -17.32 -1.06 8.44
C LEU A 363 -16.86 -0.54 7.08
N PRO A 364 -15.80 -1.13 6.49
CA PRO A 364 -15.20 -0.63 5.26
C PRO A 364 -16.10 -0.80 4.02
N PHE A 365 -17.02 -1.76 4.03
CA PHE A 365 -17.95 -1.98 2.92
C PHE A 365 -19.40 -1.70 3.28
N ARG A 366 -20.15 -1.21 2.29
CA ARG A 366 -21.60 -1.03 2.31
C ARG A 366 -22.25 -2.00 1.34
N LYS A 367 -23.37 -2.61 1.74
CA LYS A 367 -24.15 -3.50 0.86
C LYS A 367 -25.02 -2.65 -0.08
N HIS A 368 -24.89 -2.86 -1.37
CA HIS A 368 -25.73 -2.27 -2.41
C HIS A 368 -26.43 -3.39 -3.19
N ALA A 369 -27.43 -3.04 -4.01
CA ALA A 369 -28.13 -4.00 -4.87
C ALA A 369 -27.19 -4.78 -5.80
N SER A 370 -26.09 -4.16 -6.23
CA SER A 370 -25.07 -4.76 -7.11
C SER A 370 -23.92 -5.45 -6.35
N GLY A 371 -24.04 -5.67 -5.04
CA GLY A 371 -22.99 -6.26 -4.19
C GLY A 371 -22.35 -5.30 -3.19
N TRP A 372 -21.21 -5.68 -2.62
CA TRP A 372 -20.47 -4.87 -1.66
C TRP A 372 -19.72 -3.75 -2.37
N ARG A 373 -19.72 -2.55 -1.78
CA ARG A 373 -18.92 -1.42 -2.25
C ARG A 373 -18.06 -0.88 -1.14
N PHE A 374 -16.77 -0.76 -1.41
CA PHE A 374 -15.86 -0.07 -0.53
C PHE A 374 -16.16 1.44 -0.56
N SER A 375 -16.19 2.07 0.62
CA SER A 375 -16.40 3.51 0.73
C SER A 375 -15.14 4.16 1.25
N LEU A 376 -14.58 5.12 0.51
CA LEU A 376 -13.49 5.95 1.02
C LEU A 376 -13.73 7.39 0.58
N ARG A 377 -14.09 8.23 1.54
CA ARG A 377 -14.36 9.66 1.34
C ARG A 377 -13.58 10.41 2.40
N PHE A 378 -12.49 11.07 2.00
CA PHE A 378 -11.67 11.91 2.87
C PHE A 378 -12.30 13.28 3.07
#